data_AF-A0A818J5A6-F1
#
_entry.id   AF-A0A818J5A6-F1
#
_cell.length_a   1.000
_cell.length_b   1.000
_cell.length_c   1.000
_cell.angle_alpha   90.00
_cell.angle_beta   90.00
_cell.angle_gamma   90.00
#
_symmetry.space_group_name_H-M   'P 1'
#
loop_
_entity.id
_entity.type
_entity.pdbx_description
1 polymer ?
#
loop_
_entity_poly.entity_id
_entity_poly.type
_entity_poly.pdbx_seq_one_letter_code
_entity_poly.pdbx_strand_id
1 'polypeptide(L)'
;MSSSGLKLYYFNLRARAEFIRLILAAAGRAWDDIRLDFTQWAEYKPKMLLGQVPVLEFADGTQLPQSFAIARYIAHETGLAGKNNLESAKIDAVVDTQWDMSDLFLKSYGEENIEIIKNNGTPFIRVHFPKGSWSPQATERAGLPQGGTQWKSNLLHPELSDVTLTYSIRFPSQFNFVRGGKLPGLYGGKGNSGDDTPNGEDGFSARYMWREKGRGILYPFLPDSPYMGTTYELGTPLFNGDNKWHTLAQRLQLNTPGKKDGIITVWYDGKEVFKTTDVLFRTVYTLKITGIFFQTFFGGSTADWATPVATYIDFKDFKLTH
;
A
#
# COMPACT_ATOMS: atom_id res chain seq x y z
N MET A 1 31.72 31.70 5.92
CA MET A 1 30.63 31.47 6.90
C MET A 1 31.15 30.43 7.88
N SER A 2 31.14 30.70 9.18
CA SER A 2 31.50 29.68 10.17
C SER A 2 30.49 28.55 10.07
N SER A 3 30.94 27.29 10.04
CA SER A 3 30.03 26.13 10.11
C SER A 3 29.09 26.31 11.30
N SER A 4 27.79 26.09 11.09
CA SER A 4 26.76 26.16 12.12
C SER A 4 26.96 25.16 13.25
N GLY A 5 27.88 24.18 13.09
CA GLY A 5 27.99 23.03 13.96
C GLY A 5 26.77 22.10 13.88
N LEU A 6 25.87 22.30 12.92
CA LEU A 6 24.64 21.55 12.76
C LEU A 6 24.37 21.29 11.27
N LYS A 7 24.40 20.01 10.87
CA LYS A 7 24.16 19.60 9.49
C LYS A 7 22.89 18.77 9.39
N LEU A 8 22.06 19.04 8.40
CA LEU A 8 20.89 18.23 8.08
C LEU A 8 21.14 17.51 6.76
N TYR A 9 21.25 16.18 6.79
CA TYR A 9 21.39 15.34 5.61
C TYR A 9 20.03 14.87 5.14
N TYR A 10 19.67 15.19 3.90
CA TYR A 10 18.48 14.64 3.24
C TYR A 10 18.59 14.72 1.73
N PHE A 11 17.76 13.97 1.00
CA PHE A 11 17.65 14.15 -0.43
C PHE A 11 17.22 15.57 -0.81
N ASN A 12 17.55 15.99 -2.02
CA ASN A 12 17.10 17.28 -2.58
C ASN A 12 15.60 17.28 -2.92
N LEU A 13 14.75 17.03 -1.91
CA LEU A 13 13.30 16.92 -1.99
C LEU A 13 12.64 17.64 -0.80
N ARG A 14 11.37 18.02 -0.95
CA ARG A 14 10.55 18.66 0.09
C ARG A 14 9.71 17.68 0.92
N ALA A 15 10.21 16.46 1.09
CA ALA A 15 9.49 15.38 1.79
C ALA A 15 9.84 15.35 3.29
N ARG A 16 10.39 14.23 3.78
CA ARG A 16 10.54 13.94 5.22
C ARG A 16 11.44 14.88 6.01
N ALA A 17 12.18 15.79 5.37
CA ALA A 17 13.01 16.79 6.04
C ALA A 17 12.51 18.24 5.88
N GLU A 18 11.46 18.47 5.11
CA GLU A 18 11.04 19.85 4.81
C GLU A 18 10.54 20.57 6.06
N PHE A 19 9.75 19.90 6.89
CA PHE A 19 9.29 20.49 8.15
C PHE A 19 10.45 20.76 9.12
N ILE A 20 11.52 19.96 9.09
CA ILE A 20 12.74 20.24 9.88
C ILE A 20 13.38 21.54 9.38
N ARG A 21 13.51 21.73 8.06
CA ARG A 21 14.03 22.97 7.47
C ARG A 21 13.17 24.18 7.85
N LEU A 22 11.84 24.03 7.83
CA LEU A 22 10.92 25.09 8.22
C LEU A 22 11.04 25.45 9.70
N ILE A 23 11.20 24.47 10.59
CA ILE A 23 11.41 24.72 12.03
C ILE A 23 12.74 25.46 12.25
N LEU A 24 13.83 25.01 11.63
CA LEU A 24 15.14 25.68 11.73
C LEU A 24 15.08 27.12 11.21
N ALA A 25 14.43 27.33 10.05
CA ALA A 25 14.22 28.65 9.48
C ALA A 25 13.38 29.55 10.38
N ALA A 26 12.25 29.04 10.89
CA ALA A 26 11.35 29.77 11.78
C ALA A 26 12.03 30.14 13.11
N ALA A 27 12.89 29.26 13.62
CA ALA A 27 13.70 29.50 14.80
C ALA A 27 14.89 30.46 14.57
N GLY A 28 15.19 30.83 13.31
CA GLY A 28 16.38 31.61 12.97
C GLY A 28 17.69 30.89 13.29
N ARG A 29 17.67 29.56 13.47
CA ARG A 29 18.85 28.77 13.82
C ARG A 29 19.63 28.47 12.55
N ALA A 30 20.90 28.84 12.48
CA ALA A 30 21.76 28.51 11.33
C ALA A 30 22.01 26.98 11.25
N TRP A 31 22.03 26.43 10.03
CA TRP A 31 22.35 25.03 9.77
C TRP A 31 22.94 24.86 8.37
N ASP A 32 23.67 23.77 8.16
CA ASP A 32 24.16 23.36 6.85
C ASP A 32 23.15 22.34 6.25
N ASP A 33 22.43 22.71 5.18
CA ASP A 33 21.47 21.82 4.48
C ASP A 33 22.22 20.95 3.46
N ILE A 34 22.63 19.75 3.88
CA ILE A 34 23.35 18.81 3.04
C ILE A 34 22.37 18.03 2.17
N ARG A 35 22.16 18.55 0.96
CA ARG A 35 21.24 17.99 -0.04
C ARG A 35 21.93 16.94 -0.88
N LEU A 36 21.51 15.69 -0.71
CA LEU A 36 22.04 14.54 -1.44
C LEU A 36 21.27 14.32 -2.76
N ASP A 37 21.99 13.99 -3.81
CA ASP A 37 21.43 13.32 -4.99
C ASP A 37 21.28 11.82 -4.72
N PHE A 38 20.29 11.17 -5.35
CA PHE A 38 20.08 9.73 -5.19
C PHE A 38 21.29 8.89 -5.61
N THR A 39 22.09 9.35 -6.58
CA THR A 39 23.32 8.68 -7.02
C THR A 39 24.40 8.66 -5.93
N GLN A 40 24.39 9.61 -5.01
CA GLN A 40 25.34 9.68 -3.89
C GLN A 40 24.94 8.76 -2.73
N TRP A 41 23.73 8.21 -2.74
CA TRP A 41 23.18 7.51 -1.59
C TRP A 41 23.99 6.28 -1.17
N ALA A 42 24.51 5.52 -2.13
CA ALA A 42 25.33 4.34 -1.84
C ALA A 42 26.56 4.68 -0.98
N GLU A 43 27.15 5.86 -1.19
CA GLU A 43 28.31 6.34 -0.45
C GLU A 43 27.92 6.84 0.96
N TYR A 44 26.79 7.53 1.07
CA TYR A 44 26.35 8.14 2.34
C TYR A 44 25.63 7.17 3.26
N LYS A 45 24.91 6.19 2.74
CA LYS A 45 24.14 5.21 3.52
C LYS A 45 24.95 4.57 4.66
N PRO A 46 26.17 4.03 4.46
CA PRO A 46 26.94 3.46 5.57
C PRO A 46 27.43 4.49 6.60
N LYS A 47 27.41 5.79 6.28
CA LYS A 47 27.82 6.89 7.16
C LYS A 47 26.66 7.43 8.02
N MET A 48 25.42 7.07 7.70
CA MET A 48 24.23 7.55 8.40
C MET A 48 23.78 6.56 9.47
N LEU A 49 23.45 7.05 10.66
CA LEU A 49 22.87 6.23 11.72
C LEU A 49 21.58 5.57 11.24
N LEU A 50 21.48 4.24 11.45
CA LEU A 50 20.41 3.39 10.93
C LEU A 50 20.35 3.27 9.38
N GLY A 51 21.35 3.75 8.65
CA GLY A 51 21.43 3.62 7.20
C GLY A 51 20.28 4.29 6.45
N GLN A 52 19.78 5.42 6.96
CA GLN A 52 18.65 6.17 6.42
C GLN A 52 18.85 7.69 6.53
N VAL A 53 18.01 8.47 5.83
CA VAL A 53 17.89 9.93 5.99
C VAL A 53 16.40 10.30 6.13
N PRO A 54 16.04 11.37 6.86
CA PRO A 54 16.90 12.43 7.35
C PRO A 54 17.72 12.10 8.60
N VAL A 55 18.87 12.76 8.72
CA VAL A 55 19.77 12.74 9.89
C VAL A 55 20.22 14.16 10.19
N LEU A 56 20.16 14.54 11.47
CA LEU A 56 20.78 15.74 12.02
C LEU A 56 22.14 15.35 12.63
N GLU A 57 23.21 16.00 12.22
CA GLU A 57 24.57 15.81 12.77
C GLU A 57 25.02 17.05 13.53
N PHE A 58 25.52 16.85 14.74
CA PHE A 58 26.05 17.89 15.63
C PHE A 58 27.54 18.11 15.41
N ALA A 59 28.09 19.18 15.99
CA ALA A 59 29.48 19.60 15.81
C ALA A 59 30.50 18.55 16.29
N ASP A 60 30.12 17.73 17.27
CA ASP A 60 30.92 16.63 17.82
C ASP A 60 30.82 15.34 16.98
N GLY A 61 30.04 15.36 15.89
CA GLY A 61 29.77 14.21 15.03
C GLY A 61 28.63 13.32 15.48
N THR A 62 27.98 13.62 16.61
CA THR A 62 26.78 12.90 17.07
C THR A 62 25.67 13.00 16.02
N GLN A 63 24.94 11.91 15.78
CA GLN A 63 23.84 11.86 14.82
C GLN A 63 22.50 11.55 15.49
N LEU A 64 21.46 12.28 15.08
CA LEU A 64 20.06 12.05 15.44
C LEU A 64 19.25 11.72 14.17
N PRO A 65 18.81 10.47 13.97
CA PRO A 65 17.94 10.08 12.88
C PRO A 65 16.45 10.29 13.25
N GLN A 66 15.55 10.03 12.29
CA GLN A 66 14.09 10.11 12.38
C GLN A 66 13.52 11.53 12.36
N SER A 67 12.63 11.78 11.40
CA SER A 67 12.16 13.13 11.09
C SER A 67 11.51 13.84 12.28
N PHE A 68 10.60 13.16 13.00
CA PHE A 68 9.91 13.77 14.14
C PHE A 68 10.77 13.89 15.39
N ALA A 69 11.71 12.95 15.60
CA ALA A 69 12.67 13.06 16.70
C ALA A 69 13.55 14.31 16.51
N ILE A 70 14.06 14.51 15.30
CA ILE A 70 14.83 15.70 14.92
C ILE A 70 14.00 16.98 15.11
N ALA A 71 12.78 17.01 14.57
CA ALA A 71 11.91 18.19 14.67
C ALA A 71 11.55 18.56 16.11
N ARG A 72 11.18 17.56 16.94
CA ARG A 72 10.89 17.77 18.36
C ARG A 72 12.10 18.30 19.11
N TYR A 73 13.27 17.68 18.89
CA TYR A 73 14.52 18.12 19.50
C TYR A 73 14.79 19.60 19.17
N ILE A 74 14.74 19.98 17.89
CA ILE A 74 14.98 21.37 17.47
C ILE A 74 13.90 22.30 18.05
N ALA A 75 12.62 21.90 18.04
CA ALA A 75 11.54 22.71 18.57
C ALA A 75 11.71 22.97 20.08
N HIS A 76 12.16 21.99 20.87
CA HIS A 76 12.48 22.18 22.29
C HIS A 76 13.65 23.14 22.48
N GLU A 77 14.74 22.93 21.74
CA GLU A 77 15.95 23.77 21.82
C GLU A 77 15.70 25.24 21.42
N THR A 78 14.66 25.50 20.63
CA THR A 78 14.35 26.82 20.07
C THR A 78 13.10 27.46 20.68
N GLY A 79 12.48 26.81 21.66
CA GLY A 79 11.27 27.32 22.33
C GLY A 79 9.98 27.23 21.48
N LEU A 80 9.99 26.45 20.39
CA LEU A 80 8.84 26.22 19.52
C LEU A 80 7.97 25.03 19.94
N ALA A 81 8.40 24.22 20.92
CA ALA A 81 7.67 23.04 21.42
C ALA A 81 6.64 23.35 22.53
N GLY A 82 6.21 24.60 22.67
CA GLY A 82 5.30 25.03 23.75
C GLY A 82 6.00 25.26 25.09
N LYS A 83 5.28 25.86 26.05
CA LYS A 83 5.87 26.37 27.31
C LYS A 83 5.97 25.32 28.42
N ASN A 84 5.25 24.21 28.29
CA ASN A 84 5.17 23.16 29.29
C ASN A 84 4.84 21.81 28.63
N ASN A 85 4.93 20.73 29.40
CA ASN A 85 4.73 19.37 28.90
C ASN A 85 3.36 19.17 28.24
N LEU A 86 2.30 19.80 28.76
CA LEU A 86 0.96 19.66 28.19
C LEU A 86 0.83 20.37 26.84
N GLU A 87 1.43 21.55 26.69
CA GLU A 87 1.46 22.26 25.40
C GLU A 87 2.29 21.50 24.37
N SER A 88 3.45 20.96 24.76
CA SER A 88 4.27 20.10 23.90
C SER A 88 3.50 18.88 23.43
N ALA A 89 2.84 18.17 24.34
CA ALA A 89 2.04 16.99 24.00
C ALA A 89 0.87 17.31 23.05
N LYS A 90 0.26 18.50 23.16
CA LYS A 90 -0.79 18.95 22.23
C LYS A 90 -0.22 19.24 20.84
N ILE A 91 0.96 19.84 20.75
CA ILE A 91 1.65 20.07 19.48
C ILE A 91 2.02 18.74 18.85
N ASP A 92 2.57 17.81 19.63
CA ASP A 92 2.93 16.46 19.18
C ASP A 92 1.71 15.70 18.64
N ALA A 93 0.57 15.76 19.33
CA ALA A 93 -0.65 15.12 18.87
C ALA A 93 -1.11 15.63 17.49
N VAL A 94 -0.99 16.94 17.22
CA VAL A 94 -1.32 17.50 15.90
C VAL A 94 -0.35 17.02 14.82
N VAL A 95 0.95 17.02 15.12
CA VAL A 95 1.99 16.56 14.20
C VAL A 95 1.83 15.07 13.88
N ASP A 96 1.62 14.24 14.90
CA ASP A 96 1.42 12.80 14.73
C ASP A 96 0.12 12.49 13.99
N THR A 97 -0.97 13.23 14.26
CA THR A 97 -2.23 13.09 13.50
C THR A 97 -2.05 13.46 12.03
N GLN A 98 -1.29 14.51 11.73
CA GLN A 98 -0.96 14.88 10.35
C GLN A 98 -0.13 13.80 9.65
N TRP A 99 0.77 13.14 10.39
CA TRP A 99 1.53 12.02 9.87
C TRP A 99 0.65 10.79 9.61
N ASP A 100 -0.24 10.45 10.53
CA ASP A 100 -1.19 9.35 10.38
C ASP A 100 -2.07 9.56 9.14
N MET A 101 -2.55 10.78 8.92
CA MET A 101 -3.26 11.14 7.69
C MET A 101 -2.34 11.00 6.46
N SER A 102 -1.11 11.51 6.53
CA SER A 102 -0.16 11.43 5.41
C SER A 102 0.22 9.99 5.07
N ASP A 103 0.31 9.10 6.05
CA ASP A 103 0.55 7.66 5.84
C ASP A 103 -0.65 6.97 5.20
N LEU A 104 -1.88 7.40 5.53
CA LEU A 104 -3.11 6.97 4.83
C LEU A 104 -3.14 7.47 3.37
N PHE A 105 -2.76 8.72 3.13
CA PHE A 105 -2.67 9.31 1.78
C PHE A 105 -1.51 8.72 0.96
N LEU A 106 -0.35 8.43 1.55
CA LEU A 106 0.78 7.77 0.87
C LEU A 106 0.47 6.30 0.51
N LYS A 107 -0.50 5.68 1.17
CA LYS A 107 -0.95 4.31 0.89
C LYS A 107 -2.10 4.23 -0.11
N SER A 108 -2.68 5.35 -0.52
CA SER A 108 -3.73 5.44 -1.53
C SER A 108 -3.20 6.17 -2.78
N TYR A 109 -3.63 5.75 -3.97
CA TYR A 109 -3.33 6.45 -5.22
C TYR A 109 -4.49 6.25 -6.21
N GLY A 110 -4.55 7.07 -7.24
CA GLY A 110 -5.48 6.87 -8.35
C GLY A 110 -6.92 7.20 -8.01
N GLU A 111 -7.17 8.09 -7.04
CA GLU A 111 -8.52 8.59 -6.77
C GLU A 111 -9.10 9.29 -8.01
N GLU A 112 -8.26 9.96 -8.78
CA GLU A 112 -8.58 10.57 -10.07
C GLU A 112 -8.99 9.56 -11.15
N ASN A 113 -8.62 8.28 -10.98
CA ASN A 113 -9.03 7.19 -11.86
C ASN A 113 -10.38 6.58 -11.46
N ILE A 114 -10.99 7.03 -10.36
CA ILE A 114 -12.27 6.52 -9.88
C ILE A 114 -13.41 7.39 -10.41
N GLU A 115 -14.39 6.75 -11.02
CA GLU A 115 -15.64 7.37 -11.44
C GLU A 115 -16.83 6.61 -10.81
N ILE A 116 -17.75 7.32 -10.16
CA ILE A 116 -18.98 6.72 -9.63
C ILE A 116 -20.08 6.86 -10.68
N ILE A 117 -20.47 5.75 -11.30
CA ILE A 117 -21.53 5.73 -12.30
C ILE A 117 -22.89 5.58 -11.60
N LYS A 118 -23.72 6.61 -11.72
CA LYS A 118 -25.09 6.66 -11.21
C LYS A 118 -26.06 6.67 -12.40
N ASN A 119 -26.50 5.49 -12.84
CA ASN A 119 -27.54 5.34 -13.86
C ASN A 119 -28.87 4.94 -13.18
N ASN A 120 -29.97 4.77 -13.92
CA ASN A 120 -31.27 4.28 -13.41
C ASN A 120 -31.24 2.85 -12.79
N GLY A 121 -30.07 2.26 -12.57
CA GLY A 121 -29.86 0.97 -11.91
C GLY A 121 -28.94 1.10 -10.69
N THR A 122 -28.42 -0.01 -10.18
CA THR A 122 -27.49 0.00 -9.04
C THR A 122 -26.22 0.78 -9.38
N PRO A 123 -25.85 1.81 -8.59
CA PRO A 123 -24.60 2.54 -8.78
C PRO A 123 -23.39 1.61 -8.72
N PHE A 124 -22.35 1.94 -9.47
CA PHE A 124 -21.12 1.15 -9.48
C PHE A 124 -19.88 2.03 -9.59
N ILE A 125 -18.75 1.48 -9.16
CA ILE A 125 -17.44 2.10 -9.22
C ILE A 125 -16.79 1.69 -10.54
N ARG A 126 -16.38 2.67 -11.34
CA ARG A 126 -15.53 2.46 -12.50
C ARG A 126 -14.11 2.90 -12.17
N VAL A 127 -13.14 2.04 -12.43
CA VAL A 127 -11.72 2.38 -12.30
C VAL A 127 -11.11 2.45 -13.69
N HIS A 128 -10.49 3.59 -14.01
CA HIS A 128 -9.88 3.89 -15.30
C HIS A 128 -8.39 3.50 -15.34
N PHE A 129 -7.94 3.08 -16.51
CA PHE A 129 -6.55 2.75 -16.81
C PHE A 129 -6.15 3.48 -18.09
N PRO A 130 -5.40 4.60 -17.99
CA PRO A 130 -4.88 5.31 -19.15
C PRO A 130 -3.99 4.40 -20.01
N LYS A 131 -3.99 4.65 -21.32
CA LYS A 131 -3.08 3.96 -22.25
C LYS A 131 -1.63 4.08 -21.77
N GLY A 132 -0.91 2.97 -21.74
CA GLY A 132 0.49 2.92 -21.31
C GLY A 132 0.68 2.78 -19.80
N SER A 133 -0.38 2.72 -18.99
CA SER A 133 -0.27 2.51 -17.54
C SER A 133 -0.06 1.03 -17.19
N TRP A 134 0.81 0.77 -16.20
CA TRP A 134 0.96 -0.52 -15.55
C TRP A 134 1.07 -0.38 -14.02
N SER A 135 2.16 -0.80 -13.38
CA SER A 135 2.30 -0.64 -11.95
C SER A 135 2.46 0.85 -11.64
N PRO A 136 1.84 1.35 -10.57
CA PRO A 136 1.77 2.79 -10.30
C PRO A 136 3.17 3.41 -10.20
N GLN A 137 4.05 2.75 -9.45
CA GLN A 137 5.42 3.21 -9.23
C GLN A 137 6.25 3.25 -10.52
N ALA A 138 6.12 2.24 -11.38
CA ALA A 138 6.91 2.19 -12.61
C ALA A 138 6.34 3.12 -13.69
N THR A 139 5.01 3.31 -13.72
CA THR A 139 4.33 4.28 -14.59
C THR A 139 4.74 5.71 -14.22
N GLU A 140 4.76 6.03 -12.92
CA GLU A 140 5.25 7.31 -12.40
C GLU A 140 6.71 7.58 -12.77
N ARG A 141 7.60 6.59 -12.58
CA ARG A 141 9.02 6.70 -12.98
C ARG A 141 9.20 6.94 -14.48
N ALA A 142 8.26 6.48 -15.30
CA ALA A 142 8.26 6.71 -16.75
C ALA A 142 7.63 8.06 -17.15
N GLY A 143 7.13 8.85 -16.20
CA GLY A 143 6.45 10.13 -16.49
C GLY A 143 5.11 9.94 -17.21
N LEU A 144 4.46 8.79 -17.04
CA LEU A 144 3.19 8.44 -17.65
C LEU A 144 2.03 8.57 -16.64
N PRO A 145 0.79 8.81 -17.09
CA PRO A 145 -0.36 8.86 -16.20
C PRO A 145 -0.59 7.49 -15.55
N GLN A 146 -0.67 7.46 -14.22
CA GLN A 146 -0.98 6.25 -13.46
C GLN A 146 -2.39 5.75 -13.81
N GLY A 147 -2.56 4.44 -13.87
CA GLY A 147 -3.86 3.80 -14.04
C GLY A 147 -4.19 2.94 -12.85
N GLY A 148 -5.49 2.74 -12.61
CA GLY A 148 -5.94 1.99 -11.46
C GLY A 148 -5.99 2.81 -10.18
N THR A 149 -6.20 2.12 -9.06
CA THR A 149 -6.30 2.71 -7.73
C THR A 149 -6.00 1.69 -6.64
N GLN A 150 -5.75 2.15 -5.43
CA GLN A 150 -5.74 1.31 -4.25
C GLN A 150 -6.19 2.03 -2.98
N TRP A 151 -6.78 1.26 -2.07
CA TRP A 151 -6.99 1.63 -0.68
C TRP A 151 -7.21 0.38 0.18
N LYS A 152 -7.14 0.55 1.49
CA LYS A 152 -7.50 -0.47 2.48
C LYS A 152 -8.70 0.01 3.26
N SER A 153 -9.76 -0.80 3.32
CA SER A 153 -10.93 -0.52 4.15
C SER A 153 -10.96 -1.47 5.33
N ASN A 154 -11.07 -0.91 6.54
CA ASN A 154 -11.21 -1.69 7.77
C ASN A 154 -12.65 -2.18 7.95
N LEU A 155 -12.82 -3.40 8.44
CA LEU A 155 -14.07 -3.91 8.99
C LEU A 155 -14.31 -3.25 10.35
N LEU A 156 -15.54 -2.86 10.64
CA LEU A 156 -15.96 -2.41 11.97
C LEU A 156 -16.14 -3.59 12.95
N HIS A 157 -15.38 -4.68 12.76
CA HIS A 157 -15.43 -5.90 13.54
C HIS A 157 -14.01 -6.47 13.70
N PRO A 158 -13.29 -6.11 14.78
CA PRO A 158 -11.87 -6.41 14.91
C PRO A 158 -11.54 -7.89 15.14
N GLU A 159 -12.54 -8.75 15.44
CA GLU A 159 -12.31 -10.13 15.88
C GLU A 159 -12.43 -11.21 14.80
N LEU A 160 -12.73 -10.83 13.56
CA LEU A 160 -13.11 -11.82 12.54
C LEU A 160 -11.94 -12.70 12.09
N SER A 161 -12.13 -14.01 12.20
CA SER A 161 -11.19 -15.03 11.70
C SER A 161 -11.80 -15.90 10.60
N ASP A 162 -13.06 -15.67 10.24
CA ASP A 162 -13.74 -16.33 9.13
C ASP A 162 -14.60 -15.28 8.43
N VAL A 163 -14.28 -14.95 7.18
CA VAL A 163 -14.97 -13.91 6.42
C VAL A 163 -15.07 -14.33 4.97
N THR A 164 -16.25 -14.15 4.39
CA THR A 164 -16.48 -14.20 2.95
C THR A 164 -16.70 -12.80 2.40
N LEU A 165 -15.82 -12.37 1.50
CA LEU A 165 -15.99 -11.20 0.65
C LEU A 165 -16.65 -11.62 -0.66
N THR A 166 -17.68 -10.92 -1.10
CA THR A 166 -18.30 -11.07 -2.43
C THR A 166 -18.39 -9.71 -3.11
N TYR A 167 -18.15 -9.64 -4.41
CA TYR A 167 -18.42 -8.46 -5.23
C TYR A 167 -18.68 -8.83 -6.69
N SER A 168 -19.33 -7.94 -7.41
CA SER A 168 -19.48 -8.05 -8.86
C SER A 168 -18.40 -7.27 -9.59
N ILE A 169 -17.86 -7.86 -10.65
CA ILE A 169 -16.83 -7.28 -11.53
C ILE A 169 -17.29 -7.35 -12.98
N ARG A 170 -16.95 -6.34 -13.78
CA ARG A 170 -17.18 -6.32 -15.22
C ARG A 170 -15.98 -5.72 -15.94
N PHE A 171 -15.43 -6.50 -16.89
CA PHE A 171 -14.46 -6.00 -17.86
C PHE A 171 -15.22 -5.55 -19.13
N PRO A 172 -14.84 -4.42 -19.77
CA PRO A 172 -15.45 -3.98 -21.02
C PRO A 172 -15.23 -5.00 -22.14
N SER A 173 -16.01 -4.85 -23.21
CA SER A 173 -15.88 -5.69 -24.40
C SER A 173 -14.46 -5.61 -24.96
N GLN A 174 -13.89 -6.77 -25.30
CA GLN A 174 -12.54 -6.91 -25.86
C GLN A 174 -11.43 -6.37 -24.95
N PHE A 175 -11.62 -6.43 -23.63
CA PHE A 175 -10.58 -6.07 -22.66
C PHE A 175 -9.26 -6.80 -22.97
N ASN A 176 -8.19 -6.04 -23.16
CA ASN A 176 -6.86 -6.59 -23.38
C ASN A 176 -6.23 -6.94 -22.03
N PHE A 177 -6.17 -8.23 -21.70
CA PHE A 177 -5.63 -8.69 -20.43
C PHE A 177 -4.11 -8.49 -20.28
N VAL A 178 -3.39 -8.25 -21.39
CA VAL A 178 -1.92 -8.15 -21.45
C VAL A 178 -1.31 -9.30 -20.62
N ARG A 179 -0.32 -9.04 -19.77
CA ARG A 179 0.29 -10.02 -18.87
C ARG A 179 -0.48 -10.23 -17.57
N GLY A 180 -1.34 -9.28 -17.21
CA GLY A 180 -2.16 -9.35 -16.01
C GLY A 180 -2.25 -8.06 -15.21
N GLY A 181 -2.92 -8.15 -14.07
CA GLY A 181 -3.08 -7.03 -13.14
C GLY A 181 -3.81 -7.43 -11.86
N LYS A 182 -3.83 -6.54 -10.88
CA LYS A 182 -4.34 -6.81 -9.53
C LYS A 182 -5.85 -6.63 -9.43
N LEU A 183 -6.48 -7.40 -8.55
CA LEU A 183 -7.90 -7.28 -8.22
C LEU A 183 -8.12 -7.33 -6.70
N PRO A 184 -9.17 -6.68 -6.18
CA PRO A 184 -9.47 -6.60 -4.75
C PRO A 184 -9.59 -7.95 -4.06
N GLY A 185 -9.12 -8.04 -2.82
CA GLY A 185 -9.31 -9.21 -1.96
C GLY A 185 -9.19 -8.87 -0.47
N LEU A 186 -9.25 -9.88 0.39
CA LEU A 186 -9.16 -9.69 1.84
C LEU A 186 -7.71 -9.51 2.33
N TYR A 187 -7.53 -8.82 3.45
CA TYR A 187 -6.24 -8.70 4.15
C TYR A 187 -6.42 -8.71 5.66
N GLY A 188 -5.31 -8.95 6.37
CA GLY A 188 -5.18 -8.81 7.82
C GLY A 188 -3.93 -8.05 8.22
N GLY A 189 -3.97 -7.39 9.37
CA GLY A 189 -2.88 -6.59 9.92
C GLY A 189 -2.42 -5.51 8.95
N LYS A 190 -1.12 -5.45 8.68
CA LYS A 190 -0.53 -4.51 7.71
C LYS A 190 -1.04 -4.71 6.30
N GLY A 191 -1.52 -5.90 5.92
CA GLY A 191 -1.85 -6.25 4.54
C GLY A 191 -0.63 -6.22 3.62
N ASN A 192 0.37 -7.06 3.91
CA ASN A 192 1.67 -7.07 3.24
C ASN A 192 1.56 -7.30 1.73
N SER A 193 2.47 -6.70 0.97
CA SER A 193 2.50 -6.75 -0.49
C SER A 193 3.84 -6.28 -1.03
N GLY A 194 4.17 -6.60 -2.28
CA GLY A 194 5.42 -6.14 -2.89
C GLY A 194 6.60 -6.94 -2.34
N ASP A 195 7.62 -6.27 -1.82
CA ASP A 195 8.79 -6.88 -1.18
C ASP A 195 8.59 -7.15 0.33
N ASP A 196 7.43 -6.80 0.87
CA ASP A 196 7.05 -7.06 2.26
C ASP A 196 6.46 -8.48 2.40
N THR A 197 7.28 -9.43 2.85
CA THR A 197 6.86 -10.80 3.17
C THR A 197 6.36 -10.86 4.62
N PRO A 198 5.13 -11.36 4.87
CA PRO A 198 4.60 -11.53 6.22
C PRO A 198 5.46 -12.40 7.13
N ASN A 199 5.43 -12.12 8.44
CA ASN A 199 6.08 -12.99 9.44
C ASN A 199 5.09 -13.85 10.26
N GLY A 200 3.78 -13.71 10.01
CA GLY A 200 2.70 -14.42 10.72
C GLY A 200 2.13 -13.65 11.92
N GLU A 201 2.75 -12.53 12.30
CA GLU A 201 2.28 -11.64 13.36
C GLU A 201 1.80 -10.30 12.80
N ASP A 202 2.43 -9.83 11.73
CA ASP A 202 2.29 -8.45 11.27
C ASP A 202 1.21 -8.24 10.21
N GLY A 203 0.87 -9.26 9.42
CA GLY A 203 -0.20 -9.18 8.45
C GLY A 203 -0.28 -10.34 7.46
N PHE A 204 -1.18 -10.22 6.50
CA PHE A 204 -1.25 -11.03 5.28
C PHE A 204 -2.12 -10.31 4.26
N SER A 205 -2.02 -10.64 2.97
CA SER A 205 -3.02 -10.25 1.98
C SER A 205 -3.39 -11.43 1.08
N ALA A 206 -4.62 -11.49 0.62
CA ALA A 206 -5.10 -12.50 -0.32
C ALA A 206 -5.85 -11.78 -1.45
N ARG A 207 -5.09 -11.19 -2.37
CA ARG A 207 -5.65 -10.49 -3.54
C ARG A 207 -5.76 -11.43 -4.74
N TYR A 208 -6.50 -11.00 -5.75
CA TYR A 208 -6.56 -11.71 -7.02
C TYR A 208 -5.67 -11.04 -8.06
N MET A 209 -5.40 -11.78 -9.14
CA MET A 209 -4.95 -11.18 -10.40
C MET A 209 -5.71 -11.75 -11.59
N TRP A 210 -5.92 -10.92 -12.60
CA TRP A 210 -6.07 -11.43 -13.96
C TRP A 210 -4.70 -11.68 -14.58
N ARG A 211 -4.66 -12.58 -15.56
CA ARG A 211 -3.50 -12.94 -16.37
C ARG A 211 -3.90 -12.97 -17.84
N GLU A 212 -2.92 -13.23 -18.70
CA GLU A 212 -3.13 -13.47 -20.14
C GLU A 212 -4.35 -14.33 -20.42
N LYS A 213 -5.12 -13.93 -21.44
CA LYS A 213 -6.31 -14.66 -21.92
C LYS A 213 -7.40 -14.83 -20.86
N GLY A 214 -7.49 -13.91 -19.89
CA GLY A 214 -8.57 -13.94 -18.89
C GLY A 214 -8.40 -14.97 -17.77
N ARG A 215 -7.23 -15.62 -17.67
CA ARG A 215 -6.92 -16.52 -16.56
C ARG A 215 -6.96 -15.76 -15.24
N GLY A 216 -7.56 -16.36 -14.21
CA GLY A 216 -7.60 -15.80 -12.86
C GLY A 216 -6.66 -16.55 -11.92
N ILE A 217 -5.96 -15.81 -11.08
CA ILE A 217 -5.14 -16.38 -10.00
C ILE A 217 -5.51 -15.75 -8.66
N LEU A 218 -5.40 -16.55 -7.59
CA LEU A 218 -5.27 -16.05 -6.23
C LEU A 218 -3.79 -15.82 -5.95
N TYR A 219 -3.48 -14.67 -5.35
CA TYR A 219 -2.11 -14.20 -5.15
C TYR A 219 -1.89 -13.75 -3.70
N PRO A 220 -1.83 -14.68 -2.73
CA PRO A 220 -1.70 -14.31 -1.35
C PRO A 220 -0.25 -14.10 -0.94
N PHE A 221 -0.04 -13.15 -0.03
CA PHE A 221 1.18 -12.99 0.75
C PHE A 221 0.93 -13.60 2.11
N LEU A 222 1.64 -14.70 2.37
CA LEU A 222 1.55 -15.51 3.59
C LEU A 222 2.95 -15.69 4.18
N PRO A 223 3.08 -16.10 5.45
CA PRO A 223 4.38 -16.25 6.11
C PRO A 223 5.29 -17.29 5.44
N ASP A 224 4.72 -18.29 4.78
CA ASP A 224 5.43 -19.33 4.05
C ASP A 224 5.41 -19.13 2.52
N SER A 225 4.95 -17.97 2.05
CA SER A 225 5.02 -17.62 0.63
C SER A 225 6.48 -17.52 0.16
N PRO A 226 6.77 -17.91 -1.09
CA PRO A 226 8.04 -17.55 -1.72
C PRO A 226 8.13 -16.02 -1.89
N TYR A 227 9.33 -15.53 -2.22
CA TYR A 227 9.56 -14.11 -2.53
C TYR A 227 8.50 -13.60 -3.53
N MET A 228 7.85 -12.47 -3.20
CA MET A 228 6.74 -11.85 -3.94
C MET A 228 5.37 -12.53 -3.83
N GLY A 229 5.15 -13.49 -2.92
CA GLY A 229 3.84 -14.09 -2.67
C GLY A 229 3.62 -15.41 -3.42
N THR A 230 2.57 -16.14 -3.04
CA THR A 230 2.19 -17.42 -3.64
C THR A 230 1.27 -17.20 -4.86
N THR A 231 1.26 -18.13 -5.81
CA THR A 231 0.31 -18.12 -6.94
C THR A 231 -0.51 -19.41 -6.95
N TYR A 232 -1.83 -19.27 -6.94
CA TYR A 232 -2.76 -20.39 -7.18
C TYR A 232 -3.61 -20.09 -8.40
N GLU A 233 -3.59 -20.97 -9.40
CA GLU A 233 -4.47 -20.87 -10.57
C GLU A 233 -5.91 -21.23 -10.17
N LEU A 234 -6.87 -20.43 -10.62
CA LEU A 234 -8.29 -20.60 -10.29
C LEU A 234 -9.07 -21.38 -11.38
N GLY A 235 -8.38 -22.12 -12.24
CA GLY A 235 -8.97 -22.98 -13.27
C GLY A 235 -9.09 -22.33 -14.65
N THR A 236 -10.06 -22.81 -15.46
CA THR A 236 -10.34 -22.30 -16.82
C THR A 236 -10.49 -20.78 -16.84
N PRO A 237 -10.15 -20.08 -17.94
CA PRO A 237 -10.24 -18.62 -18.01
C PRO A 237 -11.52 -18.11 -17.36
N LEU A 238 -11.35 -17.32 -16.31
CA LEU A 238 -12.45 -16.86 -15.47
C LEU A 238 -12.97 -15.53 -16.00
N PHE A 239 -12.06 -14.59 -16.26
CA PHE A 239 -12.42 -13.24 -16.61
C PHE A 239 -12.61 -13.09 -18.12
N ASN A 240 -13.75 -12.53 -18.52
CA ASN A 240 -14.07 -12.30 -19.92
C ASN A 240 -14.20 -10.80 -20.17
N GLY A 241 -13.58 -10.32 -21.25
CA GLY A 241 -13.83 -8.98 -21.79
C GLY A 241 -15.12 -8.98 -22.61
N ASP A 242 -16.25 -9.28 -22.00
CA ASP A 242 -17.55 -9.45 -22.68
C ASP A 242 -18.59 -8.40 -22.24
N ASN A 243 -18.19 -7.44 -21.39
CA ASN A 243 -19.05 -6.41 -20.83
C ASN A 243 -20.22 -6.96 -20.00
N LYS A 244 -20.07 -8.14 -19.40
CA LYS A 244 -21.04 -8.71 -18.45
C LYS A 244 -20.55 -8.62 -17.01
N TRP A 245 -21.52 -8.57 -16.11
CA TRP A 245 -21.26 -8.66 -14.67
C TRP A 245 -21.06 -10.12 -14.27
N HIS A 246 -19.98 -10.37 -13.56
CA HIS A 246 -19.67 -11.66 -12.94
C HIS A 246 -19.49 -11.48 -11.44
N THR A 247 -19.84 -12.49 -10.65
CA THR A 247 -19.69 -12.45 -9.20
C THR A 247 -18.44 -13.21 -8.79
N LEU A 248 -17.57 -12.57 -8.02
CA LEU A 248 -16.40 -13.19 -7.40
C LEU A 248 -16.58 -13.22 -5.88
N ALA A 249 -16.35 -14.38 -5.27
CA ALA A 249 -16.37 -14.53 -3.82
C ALA A 249 -15.09 -15.19 -3.30
N GLN A 250 -14.60 -14.70 -2.16
CA GLN A 250 -13.44 -15.17 -1.43
C GLN A 250 -13.82 -15.44 0.01
N ARG A 251 -13.66 -16.67 0.49
CA ARG A 251 -13.69 -16.95 1.94
C ARG A 251 -12.28 -17.17 2.45
N LEU A 252 -11.93 -16.47 3.51
CA LEU A 252 -10.74 -16.78 4.32
C LEU A 252 -11.20 -17.27 5.68
N GLN A 253 -10.75 -18.46 6.07
CA GLN A 253 -10.83 -18.97 7.42
C GLN A 253 -9.40 -19.05 7.96
N LEU A 254 -9.06 -18.19 8.91
CA LEU A 254 -7.72 -18.12 9.48
C LEU A 254 -7.40 -19.38 10.26
N ASN A 255 -6.15 -19.77 10.18
CA ASN A 255 -5.62 -20.94 10.87
C ASN A 255 -5.56 -20.74 12.40
N THR A 256 -5.50 -21.87 13.12
CA THR A 256 -5.00 -21.92 14.49
C THR A 256 -3.54 -21.46 14.47
N PRO A 257 -3.14 -20.47 15.30
CA PRO A 257 -1.78 -19.95 15.33
C PRO A 257 -0.70 -21.04 15.28
N GLY A 258 0.19 -20.95 14.29
CA GLY A 258 1.31 -21.88 14.09
C GLY A 258 0.95 -23.22 13.42
N LYS A 259 -0.33 -23.49 13.16
CA LYS A 259 -0.78 -24.68 12.42
C LYS A 259 -1.21 -24.31 11.00
N LYS A 260 -1.03 -25.22 10.03
CA LYS A 260 -1.49 -25.06 8.64
C LYS A 260 -2.88 -25.66 8.45
N ASP A 261 -3.87 -25.10 9.13
CA ASP A 261 -5.28 -25.53 9.09
C ASP A 261 -6.23 -24.41 8.61
N GLY A 262 -5.68 -23.35 8.01
CA GLY A 262 -6.44 -22.26 7.43
C GLY A 262 -7.00 -22.63 6.05
N ILE A 263 -8.14 -22.05 5.70
CA ILE A 263 -8.87 -22.37 4.47
C ILE A 263 -9.03 -21.13 3.60
N ILE A 264 -8.78 -21.29 2.31
CA ILE A 264 -9.21 -20.33 1.28
C ILE A 264 -10.14 -21.04 0.32
N THR A 265 -11.31 -20.46 0.09
CA THR A 265 -12.23 -20.91 -0.95
C THR A 265 -12.59 -19.74 -1.86
N VAL A 266 -12.66 -20.00 -3.16
CA VAL A 266 -13.02 -19.01 -4.19
C VAL A 266 -14.18 -19.53 -5.03
N TRP A 267 -15.17 -18.67 -5.23
CA TRP A 267 -16.28 -18.92 -6.15
C TRP A 267 -16.32 -17.86 -7.25
N TYR A 268 -16.68 -18.29 -8.45
CA TYR A 268 -16.95 -17.43 -9.60
C TYR A 268 -18.31 -17.78 -10.18
N ASP A 269 -19.20 -16.79 -10.29
CA ASP A 269 -20.60 -16.97 -10.68
C ASP A 269 -21.30 -18.10 -9.90
N GLY A 270 -21.04 -18.17 -8.59
CA GLY A 270 -21.61 -19.15 -7.68
C GLY A 270 -20.99 -20.56 -7.75
N LYS A 271 -20.09 -20.83 -8.70
CA LYS A 271 -19.37 -22.11 -8.79
C LYS A 271 -18.06 -22.05 -7.98
N GLU A 272 -17.79 -23.06 -7.16
CA GLU A 272 -16.47 -23.21 -6.52
C GLU A 272 -15.42 -23.48 -7.60
N VAL A 273 -14.43 -22.60 -7.70
CA VAL A 273 -13.35 -22.69 -8.70
C VAL A 273 -12.01 -23.03 -8.08
N PHE A 274 -11.88 -22.85 -6.76
CA PHE A 274 -10.66 -23.17 -6.02
C PHE A 274 -10.94 -23.35 -4.53
N LYS A 275 -10.24 -24.30 -3.92
CA LYS A 275 -10.20 -24.50 -2.47
C LYS A 275 -8.85 -25.04 -2.04
N THR A 276 -8.32 -24.52 -0.94
CA THR A 276 -7.15 -25.06 -0.24
C THR A 276 -7.38 -25.01 1.28
N THR A 277 -6.87 -26.01 2.00
CA THR A 277 -7.12 -26.21 3.45
C THR A 277 -5.87 -26.17 4.31
N ASP A 278 -4.70 -26.01 3.69
CA ASP A 278 -3.41 -26.15 4.36
C ASP A 278 -2.68 -24.80 4.39
N VAL A 279 -3.39 -23.74 4.79
CA VAL A 279 -2.91 -22.36 4.72
C VAL A 279 -2.42 -21.88 6.07
N LEU A 280 -1.23 -21.28 6.11
CA LEU A 280 -0.71 -20.54 7.25
C LEU A 280 -0.94 -19.03 7.01
N PHE A 281 -1.86 -18.41 7.74
CA PHE A 281 -2.01 -16.94 7.74
C PHE A 281 -1.28 -16.29 8.91
N ARG A 282 -1.27 -16.95 10.08
CA ARG A 282 -0.82 -16.35 11.34
C ARG A 282 -0.13 -17.31 12.30
N THR A 283 0.70 -16.75 13.17
CA THR A 283 1.38 -17.40 14.30
C THR A 283 0.90 -16.89 15.66
N VAL A 284 0.01 -15.88 15.69
CA VAL A 284 -0.59 -15.29 16.90
C VAL A 284 -2.10 -15.11 16.76
N TYR A 285 -2.83 -15.17 17.87
CA TYR A 285 -4.30 -14.96 17.85
C TYR A 285 -4.71 -13.51 17.58
N THR A 286 -3.84 -12.55 17.87
CA THR A 286 -4.09 -11.11 17.70
C THR A 286 -4.19 -10.68 16.24
N LEU A 287 -3.62 -11.47 15.32
CA LEU A 287 -3.75 -11.22 13.88
C LEU A 287 -5.12 -11.73 13.37
N LYS A 288 -5.93 -10.82 12.85
CA LYS A 288 -7.31 -11.04 12.38
C LYS A 288 -7.49 -10.59 10.93
N ILE A 289 -8.64 -10.91 10.33
CA ILE A 289 -9.04 -10.33 9.06
C ILE A 289 -9.44 -8.87 9.31
N THR A 290 -8.69 -7.94 8.72
CA THR A 290 -8.85 -6.50 8.93
C THR A 290 -9.81 -5.89 7.93
N GLY A 291 -9.84 -6.37 6.68
CA GLY A 291 -10.84 -5.96 5.71
C GLY A 291 -10.46 -6.15 4.26
N ILE A 292 -10.88 -5.22 3.41
CA ILE A 292 -10.69 -5.31 1.96
C ILE A 292 -9.46 -4.49 1.57
N PHE A 293 -8.52 -5.14 0.91
CA PHE A 293 -7.44 -4.47 0.21
C PHE A 293 -7.90 -4.29 -1.23
N PHE A 294 -8.55 -3.15 -1.50
CA PHE A 294 -8.93 -2.79 -2.85
C PHE A 294 -7.69 -2.35 -3.58
N GLN A 295 -7.33 -3.09 -4.62
CA GLN A 295 -6.20 -2.75 -5.46
C GLN A 295 -6.47 -3.25 -6.86
N THR A 296 -6.40 -2.35 -7.83
CA THR A 296 -6.49 -2.73 -9.23
C THR A 296 -5.61 -1.87 -10.10
N PHE A 297 -4.78 -2.51 -10.92
CA PHE A 297 -3.82 -1.93 -11.88
C PHE A 297 -3.24 -3.03 -12.75
N PHE A 298 -2.81 -2.68 -13.97
CA PHE A 298 -2.04 -3.57 -14.84
C PHE A 298 -0.65 -3.83 -14.23
N GLY A 299 -0.26 -5.06 -13.93
CA GLY A 299 0.64 -5.28 -12.80
C GLY A 299 1.89 -6.11 -13.06
N GLY A 300 3.03 -5.44 -13.17
CA GLY A 300 4.38 -5.99 -13.13
C GLY A 300 5.42 -4.87 -13.05
N SER A 301 6.71 -5.16 -13.19
CA SER A 301 7.78 -4.15 -13.09
C SER A 301 8.24 -3.61 -14.46
N THR A 302 7.83 -4.23 -15.56
CA THR A 302 8.30 -3.93 -16.92
C THR A 302 7.19 -3.37 -17.82
N ALA A 303 7.54 -2.65 -18.89
CA ALA A 303 6.59 -1.95 -19.75
C ALA A 303 5.66 -2.87 -20.56
N ASP A 304 6.02 -4.15 -20.73
CA ASP A 304 5.19 -5.17 -21.39
C ASP A 304 3.95 -5.58 -20.58
N TRP A 305 3.77 -5.03 -19.37
CA TRP A 305 2.52 -5.11 -18.59
C TRP A 305 1.53 -4.01 -18.93
N ALA A 306 1.96 -2.96 -19.63
CA ALA A 306 1.16 -1.77 -19.86
C ALA A 306 -0.06 -2.04 -20.75
N THR A 307 -1.19 -1.44 -20.40
CA THR A 307 -2.37 -1.50 -21.27
C THR A 307 -2.10 -0.75 -22.59
N PRO A 308 -2.34 -1.37 -23.76
CA PRO A 308 -2.08 -0.72 -25.06
C PRO A 308 -3.14 0.31 -25.43
N VAL A 309 -4.26 0.34 -24.71
CA VAL A 309 -5.40 1.24 -24.91
C VAL A 309 -5.87 1.79 -23.57
N ALA A 310 -6.51 2.96 -23.59
CA ALA A 310 -7.25 3.40 -22.41
C ALA A 310 -8.45 2.47 -22.19
N THR A 311 -8.65 2.02 -20.96
CA THR A 311 -9.69 1.04 -20.62
C THR A 311 -10.17 1.26 -19.18
N TYR A 312 -11.12 0.46 -18.71
CA TYR A 312 -11.65 0.51 -17.36
C TYR A 312 -12.03 -0.89 -16.85
N ILE A 313 -12.31 -0.99 -15.55
CA ILE A 313 -12.96 -2.15 -14.91
C ILE A 313 -14.03 -1.62 -13.98
N ASP A 314 -15.21 -2.22 -14.01
CA ASP A 314 -16.33 -1.82 -13.15
C ASP A 314 -16.51 -2.80 -11.97
N PHE A 315 -16.88 -2.26 -10.81
CA PHE A 315 -17.07 -2.99 -9.55
C PHE A 315 -18.35 -2.55 -8.84
N LYS A 316 -19.11 -3.48 -8.25
CA LYS A 316 -20.28 -3.18 -7.40
C LYS A 316 -20.60 -4.32 -6.43
N ASP A 317 -21.64 -4.10 -5.62
CA ASP A 317 -22.24 -5.13 -4.76
C ASP A 317 -21.25 -5.79 -3.78
N PHE A 318 -20.31 -4.99 -3.24
CA PHE A 318 -19.40 -5.45 -2.19
C PHE A 318 -20.20 -5.87 -0.95
N LYS A 319 -20.03 -7.13 -0.54
CA LYS A 319 -20.68 -7.74 0.60
C LYS A 319 -19.68 -8.55 1.41
N LEU A 320 -19.75 -8.43 2.72
CA LEU A 320 -18.98 -9.22 3.67
C LEU A 320 -19.94 -10.02 4.54
N THR A 321 -19.70 -11.32 4.69
CA THR A 321 -20.43 -12.20 5.62
C THR A 321 -19.44 -12.94 6.49
N HIS A 322 -19.78 -13.14 7.77
CA HIS A 322 -18.96 -13.81 8.77
C HIS A 322 -19.86 -14.64 9.70
#